data_AF-A0A3G2TCE0-F1
#
_entry.id   AF-A0A3G2TCE0-F1
#
_cell.length_a   1.000
_cell.length_b   1.000
_cell.length_c   1.000
_cell.angle_alpha   90.00
_cell.angle_beta   90.00
_cell.angle_gamma   90.00
#
_symmetry.space_group_name_H-M   'P 1'
#
loop_
_entity.id
_entity.type
_entity.pdbx_description
1 polymer ?
#
loop_
_entity_poly.entity_id
_entity_poly.type
_entity_poly.pdbx_seq_one_letter_code
_entity_poly.pdbx_strand_id
1 'polypeptide(L)'
;MNNELPQFKVTLGIMPNYADTKDGMLIDGVSENRPAALAGIRAGDVLTRIGSCEVTEIYSYMNCLSKVNPGDELPITVLRDGEELTVNVKF
;
A
#
# COMPACT_ATOMS: atom_id res chain seq x y z
N MET A 1 7.55 0.79 27.29
CA MET A 1 7.43 0.30 25.90
C MET A 1 7.28 1.52 25.03
N ASN A 2 8.31 1.89 24.27
CA ASN A 2 8.27 3.08 23.42
C ASN A 2 7.36 2.78 22.24
N ASN A 3 6.16 3.33 22.27
CA ASN A 3 5.16 3.19 21.22
C ASN A 3 5.41 4.29 20.16
N GLU A 4 6.59 4.26 19.55
CA GLU A 4 6.92 5.17 18.44
C GLU A 4 6.22 4.64 17.20
N LEU A 5 5.09 5.26 16.86
CA LEU A 5 4.41 5.04 15.59
C LEU A 5 5.44 5.21 14.46
N PRO A 6 5.47 4.32 13.44
CA PRO A 6 6.38 4.47 12.32
C PRO A 6 6.25 5.87 11.72
N GLN A 7 7.36 6.62 11.68
CA GLN A 7 7.36 7.92 11.02
C GLN A 7 7.39 7.69 9.50
N PHE A 8 6.23 7.84 8.86
CA PHE A 8 6.13 7.77 7.41
C PHE A 8 6.70 9.04 6.78
N LYS A 9 7.62 8.87 5.84
CA LYS A 9 8.17 9.97 5.03
C LYS A 9 7.31 10.28 3.81
N VAL A 10 6.48 9.33 3.41
CA VAL A 10 5.66 9.35 2.20
C VAL A 10 4.25 8.87 2.49
N THR A 11 3.33 9.14 1.56
CA THR A 11 1.95 8.64 1.64
C THR A 11 1.58 7.99 0.33
N LEU A 12 1.00 6.79 0.38
CA LEU A 12 0.44 6.15 -0.81
C LEU A 12 -0.92 6.78 -1.21
N GLY A 13 -1.67 7.31 -0.23
CA GLY A 13 -2.98 7.95 -0.45
C GLY A 13 -4.15 6.98 -0.51
N ILE A 14 -4.01 5.81 0.11
CA ILE A 14 -5.06 4.81 0.26
C ILE A 14 -5.71 4.89 1.64
N MET A 15 -6.94 4.41 1.72
CA MET A 15 -7.67 4.14 2.96
C MET A 15 -7.68 2.62 3.14
N PRO A 16 -6.87 2.08 4.05
CA PRO A 16 -6.82 0.64 4.27
C PRO A 16 -8.06 0.18 5.03
N ASN A 17 -8.52 -1.02 4.72
CA ASN A 17 -9.48 -1.73 5.55
C ASN A 17 -8.73 -2.31 6.77
N TYR A 18 -9.27 -2.08 7.97
CA TYR A 18 -8.67 -2.53 9.23
C TYR A 18 -9.22 -3.88 9.72
N ALA A 19 -10.11 -4.52 8.95
CA ALA A 19 -10.57 -5.86 9.27
C ALA A 19 -9.46 -6.89 9.02
N ASP A 20 -9.41 -7.93 9.87
CA ASP A 20 -8.46 -9.03 9.75
C ASP A 20 -8.47 -9.61 8.33
N THR A 21 -7.34 -9.44 7.65
CA THR A 21 -7.07 -9.99 6.33
C THR A 21 -5.72 -10.69 6.41
N LYS A 22 -5.66 -11.99 6.06
CA LYS A 22 -4.44 -12.81 6.18
C LYS A 22 -3.63 -12.90 4.89
N ASP A 23 -4.16 -12.38 3.79
CA ASP A 23 -3.64 -12.58 2.43
C ASP A 23 -3.48 -11.26 1.65
N GLY A 24 -3.19 -10.18 2.38
CA GLY A 24 -3.05 -8.84 1.83
C GLY A 24 -3.96 -7.85 2.52
N MET A 25 -3.84 -6.58 2.14
CA MET A 25 -4.59 -5.50 2.76
C MET A 25 -5.61 -4.92 1.77
N LEU A 26 -6.90 -5.09 2.07
CA LEU A 26 -7.97 -4.50 1.27
C LEU A 26 -7.90 -2.97 1.32
N ILE A 27 -8.09 -2.35 0.16
CA ILE A 27 -8.14 -0.90 -0.01
C ILE A 27 -9.61 -0.48 -0.08
N ASP A 28 -10.11 0.16 0.97
CA ASP A 28 -11.49 0.68 1.03
C ASP A 28 -11.67 1.95 0.19
N GLY A 29 -10.58 2.69 -0.02
CA GLY A 29 -10.64 3.98 -0.71
C GLY A 29 -9.29 4.42 -1.24
N VAL A 30 -9.32 5.24 -2.27
CA VAL A 30 -8.12 5.90 -2.81
C VAL A 30 -8.42 7.39 -2.94
N SER A 31 -7.53 8.20 -2.40
CA SER A 31 -7.65 9.65 -2.48
C SER A 31 -7.22 10.14 -3.86
N GLU A 32 -8.02 11.00 -4.47
CA GLU A 32 -7.72 11.60 -5.77
C GLU A 32 -6.40 12.37 -5.74
N ASN A 33 -5.70 12.41 -6.88
CA ASN A 33 -4.42 13.10 -7.06
C ASN A 33 -3.30 12.66 -6.09
N ARG A 34 -3.41 11.45 -5.52
CA ARG A 34 -2.35 10.82 -4.72
C ARG A 34 -1.62 9.73 -5.51
N PRO A 35 -0.42 9.29 -5.06
CA PRO A 35 0.39 8.30 -5.77
C PRO A 35 -0.37 7.05 -6.22
N ALA A 36 -1.19 6.45 -5.35
CA ALA A 36 -2.01 5.30 -5.69
C ALA A 36 -3.01 5.58 -6.83
N ALA A 37 -3.75 6.69 -6.75
CA ALA A 37 -4.72 7.05 -7.79
C ALA A 37 -4.03 7.29 -9.14
N LEU A 38 -2.89 8.00 -9.13
CA LEU A 38 -2.11 8.29 -10.33
C LEU A 38 -1.53 7.02 -10.98
N ALA A 39 -1.23 6.00 -10.18
CA ALA A 39 -0.78 4.69 -10.65
C ALA A 39 -1.92 3.74 -11.06
N GLY A 40 -3.18 4.16 -10.90
CA GLY A 40 -4.35 3.37 -11.28
C GLY A 40 -4.80 2.33 -10.24
N ILE A 41 -4.31 2.44 -8.99
CA ILE A 41 -4.85 1.70 -7.84
C ILE A 41 -6.23 2.25 -7.49
N ARG A 42 -7.17 1.38 -7.10
CA ARG A 42 -8.58 1.72 -6.86
C ARG A 42 -9.08 1.06 -5.59
N ALA A 43 -10.22 1.54 -5.10
CA ALA A 43 -10.95 0.86 -4.03
C ALA A 43 -11.39 -0.53 -4.50
N GLY A 44 -11.35 -1.51 -3.60
CA GLY A 44 -11.58 -2.93 -3.91
C GLY A 44 -10.32 -3.71 -4.26
N ASP A 45 -9.19 -3.05 -4.53
CA ASP A 45 -7.91 -3.71 -4.69
C ASP A 45 -7.43 -4.31 -3.36
N VAL A 46 -6.80 -5.47 -3.41
CA VAL A 46 -6.07 -6.04 -2.27
C VAL A 46 -4.58 -5.85 -2.48
N LEU A 47 -3.95 -5.03 -1.65
CA LEU A 47 -2.51 -4.80 -1.70
C LEU A 47 -1.75 -6.01 -1.15
N THR A 48 -0.86 -6.59 -1.95
CA THR A 48 -0.08 -7.78 -1.58
C THR A 48 1.42 -7.52 -1.51
N ARG A 49 1.93 -6.47 -2.18
CA ARG A 49 3.37 -6.17 -2.18
C ARG A 49 3.71 -4.72 -2.49
N ILE A 50 4.72 -4.17 -1.82
CA ILE A 50 5.36 -2.89 -2.14
C ILE A 50 6.85 -3.15 -2.41
N GLY A 51 7.27 -3.05 -3.67
CA GLY A 51 8.63 -3.38 -4.08
C GLY A 51 8.96 -4.86 -3.80
N SER A 52 9.94 -5.09 -2.93
CA SER A 52 10.30 -6.42 -2.43
C SER A 52 9.64 -6.77 -1.09
N CYS A 53 8.82 -5.87 -0.52
CA CYS A 53 8.21 -6.03 0.79
C CYS A 53 6.79 -6.59 0.66
N GLU A 54 6.58 -7.79 1.19
CA GLU A 54 5.27 -8.45 1.21
C GLU A 54 4.31 -7.76 2.18
N VAL A 55 3.06 -7.61 1.76
CA VAL A 55 1.98 -7.04 2.54
C VAL A 55 0.94 -8.13 2.75
N THR A 56 0.80 -8.57 3.99
CA THR A 56 -0.20 -9.57 4.40
C THR A 56 -1.32 -8.96 5.23
N GLU A 57 -1.04 -7.85 5.92
CA GLU A 57 -1.96 -7.12 6.81
C GLU A 57 -1.52 -5.65 7.00
N ILE A 58 -2.31 -4.86 7.74
CA ILE A 58 -2.05 -3.43 8.00
C ILE A 58 -0.67 -3.14 8.59
N TYR A 59 -0.19 -3.96 9.54
CA TYR A 59 1.10 -3.76 10.19
C TYR A 59 2.27 -4.00 9.23
N SER A 60 2.16 -5.02 8.37
CA SER A 60 3.14 -5.28 7.32
C SER A 60 3.20 -4.14 6.31
N TYR A 61 2.04 -3.60 5.89
CA TYR A 61 1.95 -2.42 5.04
C TYR A 61 2.65 -1.21 5.66
N MET A 62 2.37 -0.91 6.94
CA MET A 62 3.01 0.18 7.66
C MET A 62 4.54 -0.01 7.74
N ASN A 63 5.00 -1.24 7.98
CA ASN A 63 6.44 -1.53 7.99
C ASN A 63 7.08 -1.41 6.60
N CYS A 64 6.37 -1.77 5.53
CA CYS A 64 6.86 -1.60 4.17
C CYS A 64 6.95 -0.12 3.79
N LEU A 65 5.90 0.65 4.06
CA LEU A 65 5.83 2.07 3.71
C LEU A 65 6.85 2.92 4.48
N SER A 66 7.18 2.57 5.73
CA SER A 66 8.17 3.31 6.52
C SER A 66 9.60 3.24 5.93
N LYS A 67 9.87 2.27 5.06
CA LYS A 67 11.16 2.08 4.38
C LYS A 67 11.26 2.86 3.06
N VAL A 68 10.14 3.37 2.55
CA VAL A 68 10.08 4.11 1.29
C VAL A 68 10.47 5.57 1.52
N ASN A 69 11.26 6.13 0.60
CA ASN A 69 11.70 7.52 0.64
C ASN A 69 10.95 8.36 -0.41
N PRO A 70 10.80 9.67 -0.17
CA PRO A 70 10.23 10.58 -1.17
C PRO A 70 11.05 10.55 -2.47
N GLY A 71 10.37 10.45 -3.61
CA GLY A 71 10.99 10.34 -4.93
C GLY A 71 11.30 8.92 -5.37
N ASP A 72 11.16 7.92 -4.50
CA ASP A 72 11.28 6.51 -4.89
C ASP A 72 10.17 6.14 -5.87
N GLU A 73 10.51 5.30 -6.84
CA GLU A 73 9.56 4.64 -7.73
C GLU A 73 9.65 3.14 -7.52
N LEU A 74 8.56 2.53 -7.03
CA LEU A 74 8.53 1.12 -6.67
C LEU A 74 7.33 0.42 -7.34
N PRO A 75 7.51 -0.84 -7.78
CA PRO A 75 6.39 -1.64 -8.24
C PRO A 75 5.51 -2.02 -7.05
N ILE A 76 4.21 -1.77 -7.16
CA ILE A 76 3.19 -2.20 -6.21
C ILE A 76 2.35 -3.28 -6.86
N THR A 77 2.19 -4.41 -6.17
CA THR A 77 1.36 -5.53 -6.60
C THR A 77 0.04 -5.51 -5.83
N VAL A 78 -1.06 -5.56 -6.58
CA VAL A 78 -2.41 -5.67 -6.06
C VAL A 78 -3.15 -6.83 -6.71
N LEU A 79 -4.12 -7.41 -6.02
CA LEU A 79 -5.12 -8.28 -6.60
C LEU A 79 -6.38 -7.47 -6.89
N ARG A 80 -6.86 -7.53 -8.13
CA ARG A 80 -8.12 -6.93 -8.57
C ARG A 80 -8.95 -7.98 -9.27
N ASP A 81 -10.15 -8.24 -8.76
CA ASP A 81 -11.06 -9.26 -9.32
C ASP A 81 -10.41 -10.66 -9.45
N GLY A 82 -9.45 -10.96 -8.57
CA GLY A 82 -8.71 -12.22 -8.55
C GLY A 82 -7.48 -12.27 -9.47
N GLU A 83 -7.22 -11.22 -10.25
CA GLU A 83 -6.02 -11.10 -11.09
C GLU A 83 -4.94 -10.27 -10.42
N GLU A 84 -3.69 -10.71 -10.55
CA GLU A 84 -2.53 -9.96 -10.05
C GLU A 84 -2.14 -8.85 -11.04
N LEU A 85 -2.14 -7.62 -10.55
CA LEU A 85 -1.72 -6.42 -11.28
C LEU A 85 -0.53 -5.80 -10.58
N THR A 86 0.50 -5.43 -11.35
CA THR A 86 1.63 -4.66 -10.84
C THR A 86 1.68 -3.30 -11.52
N VAL A 87 1.74 -2.24 -10.72
CA VAL A 87 1.81 -0.84 -11.17
C VAL A 87 3.00 -0.14 -10.54
N ASN A 88 3.68 0.72 -11.29
CA ASN A 88 4.75 1.53 -10.71
C ASN A 88 4.16 2.75 -10.01
N VAL A 89 4.54 2.95 -8.75
CA VAL A 89 4.11 4.09 -7.95
C VAL A 89 5.31 4.95 -7.61
N LYS A 90 5.19 6.24 -7.89
CA LYS A 90 6.15 7.26 -7.46
C LYS A 90 5.67 7.94 -6.18
N PHE A 91 6.49 7.92 -5.14
CA PHE A 91 6.17 8.41 -3.80
C PHE A 91 6.61 9.85 -3.54
#